data_AF-A0A2U1KC91-F1
#
_entry.id   AF-A0A2U1KC91-F1
#
_cell.length_a   1.000
_cell.length_b   1.000
_cell.length_c   1.000
_cell.angle_alpha   90.00
_cell.angle_beta   90.00
_cell.angle_gamma   90.00
#
_symmetry.space_group_name_H-M   'P 1'
#
loop_
_entity.id
_entity.type
_entity.pdbx_description
1 polymer ?
#
loop_
_entity_poly.entity_id
_entity_poly.type
_entity_poly.pdbx_seq_one_letter_code
_entity_poly.pdbx_strand_id
1 'polypeptide(L)'
;MISSSTKESDDSIETLNPIPKPPQARSASPEKNVAKVSQDIRTVTVKATYKEDMIKFQFPLSSGLLELKQEVARRFLLENTRLHLKYTDEYDDLILLACDADLSILIMPYSATTVGNNTIKLMV
;
A
#
# COMPACT_ATOMS: atom_id res chain seq x y z
N MET A 1 -16.87 18.60 -63.09
CA MET A 1 -17.75 17.60 -63.73
C MET A 1 -16.89 16.45 -64.22
N ILE A 2 -17.26 15.23 -63.82
CA ILE A 2 -16.96 13.87 -64.36
C ILE A 2 -15.47 13.45 -64.51
N SER A 3 -14.95 12.46 -63.74
CA SER A 3 -15.06 10.97 -63.90
C SER A 3 -14.34 10.48 -65.17
N SER A 4 -13.51 9.42 -65.27
CA SER A 4 -13.36 8.15 -64.51
C SER A 4 -12.05 7.42 -64.93
N SER A 5 -11.61 6.47 -64.09
CA SER A 5 -10.75 5.25 -64.17
C SER A 5 -10.25 4.71 -65.53
N THR A 6 -9.23 3.82 -65.69
CA THR A 6 -8.57 2.77 -64.86
C THR A 6 -7.30 2.29 -65.62
N LYS A 7 -6.26 1.76 -64.95
CA LYS A 7 -5.75 0.37 -65.11
C LYS A 7 -4.47 0.08 -64.31
N GLU A 8 -4.47 -1.11 -63.73
CA GLU A 8 -3.49 -1.77 -62.87
C GLU A 8 -2.18 -2.13 -63.58
N SER A 9 -1.14 -2.36 -62.78
CA SER A 9 0.00 -3.22 -63.12
C SER A 9 0.35 -4.08 -61.92
N ASP A 10 0.40 -5.37 -62.24
CA ASP A 10 0.56 -6.60 -61.47
C ASP A 10 1.94 -6.71 -60.81
N ASP A 11 2.02 -7.23 -59.57
CA ASP A 11 3.03 -8.25 -59.22
C ASP A 11 2.69 -8.91 -57.87
N SER A 12 2.53 -10.25 -57.90
CA SER A 12 2.76 -11.22 -56.80
C SER A 12 1.75 -11.22 -55.63
N ILE A 13 1.11 -12.31 -55.21
CA ILE A 13 1.33 -13.76 -55.34
C ILE A 13 0.04 -14.50 -54.93
N GLU A 14 -0.26 -15.58 -55.65
CA GLU A 14 -1.39 -16.47 -55.49
C GLU A 14 -1.33 -17.32 -54.20
N THR A 15 -2.52 -17.57 -53.64
CA THR A 15 -2.79 -18.29 -52.39
C THR A 15 -2.66 -19.81 -52.56
N LEU A 16 -1.90 -20.48 -51.70
CA LEU A 16 -2.04 -21.92 -51.45
C LEU A 16 -1.85 -22.21 -49.94
N ASN A 17 -2.95 -22.28 -49.20
CA ASN A 17 -3.02 -22.88 -47.87
C ASN A 17 -3.15 -24.40 -48.01
N PRO A 18 -2.36 -25.21 -47.28
CA PRO A 18 -2.96 -26.28 -46.43
C PRO A 18 -2.06 -26.59 -45.17
N ILE A 19 -2.46 -27.03 -43.97
CA ILE A 19 -3.51 -27.92 -43.41
C ILE A 19 -3.72 -27.51 -41.91
N PRO A 20 -4.91 -27.72 -41.30
CA PRO A 20 -5.17 -27.43 -39.89
C PRO A 20 -4.34 -28.27 -38.91
N LYS A 21 -3.78 -27.64 -37.87
CA LYS A 21 -3.19 -28.36 -36.72
C LYS A 21 -4.29 -29.08 -35.91
N PRO A 22 -4.02 -30.29 -35.38
CA PRO A 22 -4.97 -31.02 -34.55
C PRO A 22 -5.31 -30.24 -33.27
N PRO A 23 -6.51 -30.46 -32.68
CA PRO A 23 -6.98 -29.69 -31.53
C PRO A 23 -6.09 -29.97 -30.32
N GLN A 24 -5.24 -29.00 -29.98
CA GLN A 24 -4.46 -29.04 -28.76
C GLN A 24 -5.45 -28.91 -27.59
N ALA A 25 -5.50 -29.95 -26.75
CA ALA A 25 -6.41 -30.05 -25.64
C ALA A 25 -6.37 -28.77 -24.80
N ARG A 26 -7.53 -28.11 -24.71
CA ARG A 26 -7.75 -26.95 -23.86
C ARG A 26 -7.63 -27.43 -22.42
N SER A 27 -6.46 -27.32 -21.82
CA SER A 27 -6.32 -27.43 -20.37
C SER A 27 -7.02 -26.21 -19.77
N ALA A 28 -8.30 -26.37 -19.45
CA ALA A 28 -9.01 -25.44 -18.59
C ALA A 28 -8.33 -25.53 -17.21
N SER A 29 -7.39 -24.63 -16.97
CA SER A 29 -6.90 -24.35 -15.63
C SER A 29 -8.10 -23.94 -14.79
N PRO A 30 -8.32 -24.53 -13.60
CA PRO A 30 -9.38 -24.05 -12.72
C PRO A 30 -9.10 -22.59 -12.42
N GLU A 31 -10.06 -21.71 -12.73
CA GLU A 31 -10.10 -20.36 -12.21
C GLU A 31 -10.09 -20.46 -10.69
N LYS A 32 -8.90 -20.38 -10.10
CA LYS A 32 -8.75 -20.03 -8.70
C LYS A 32 -9.27 -18.60 -8.60
N ASN A 33 -10.54 -18.47 -8.27
CA ASN A 33 -11.00 -17.38 -7.43
C ASN A 33 -10.13 -17.44 -6.17
N VAL A 34 -8.97 -16.78 -6.22
CA VAL A 34 -8.24 -16.41 -5.01
C VAL A 34 -9.19 -15.44 -4.36
N ALA A 35 -10.01 -15.95 -3.44
CA ALA A 35 -10.66 -15.12 -2.46
C ALA A 35 -9.55 -14.21 -1.93
N LYS A 36 -9.64 -12.92 -2.27
CA LYS A 36 -8.79 -11.91 -1.69
C LYS A 36 -9.10 -12.03 -0.21
N VAL A 37 -8.23 -12.73 0.51
CA VAL A 37 -8.26 -12.72 1.97
C VAL A 37 -8.05 -11.25 2.27
N SER A 38 -9.15 -10.55 2.54
CA SER A 38 -9.11 -9.26 3.20
C SER A 38 -8.51 -9.59 4.55
N GLN A 39 -7.17 -9.63 4.61
CA GLN A 39 -6.47 -9.54 5.86
C GLN A 39 -7.02 -8.28 6.49
N ASP A 40 -7.76 -8.45 7.58
CA ASP A 40 -8.28 -7.34 8.33
C ASP A 40 -7.07 -6.56 8.85
N ILE A 41 -6.66 -5.53 8.09
CA ILE A 41 -5.48 -4.73 8.42
C ILE A 41 -5.87 -3.91 9.63
N ARG A 42 -5.54 -4.42 10.81
CA ARG A 42 -5.74 -3.70 12.06
C ARG A 42 -4.85 -2.47 12.07
N THR A 43 -5.43 -1.31 12.40
CA THR A 43 -4.73 -0.04 12.48
C THR A 43 -4.92 0.61 13.84
N VAL A 44 -3.98 1.48 14.19
CA VAL A 44 -4.09 2.43 15.30
C VAL A 44 -4.12 3.85 14.74
N THR A 45 -4.86 4.73 15.38
CA THR A 45 -4.80 6.16 15.08
C THR A 45 -3.54 6.75 15.70
N VAL A 46 -2.68 7.35 14.90
CA VAL A 46 -1.55 8.14 15.38
C VAL A 46 -1.94 9.60 15.37
N LYS A 47 -1.73 10.30 16.49
CA LYS A 47 -1.74 11.75 16.58
C LYS A 47 -0.33 12.21 16.92
N ALA A 48 0.39 12.78 15.97
CA ALA A 48 1.73 13.30 16.20
C ALA A 48 1.70 14.83 16.20
N THR A 49 2.41 15.43 17.15
CA THR A 49 2.57 16.87 17.27
C THR A 49 4.03 17.24 17.05
N TYR A 50 4.27 18.24 16.21
CA TYR A 50 5.58 18.85 16.00
C TYR A 50 5.41 20.37 16.03
N LYS A 51 6.00 21.04 17.02
CA LYS A 51 5.76 22.47 17.30
C LYS A 51 4.26 22.74 17.48
N GLU A 52 3.68 23.60 16.64
CA GLU A 52 2.27 24.01 16.68
C GLU A 52 1.38 23.15 15.75
N ASP A 53 1.99 22.29 14.93
CA ASP A 53 1.28 21.47 13.96
C ASP A 53 0.97 20.08 14.52
N MET A 54 -0.19 19.54 14.13
CA MET A 54 -0.63 18.21 14.49
C MET A 54 -1.11 17.44 13.26
N ILE A 55 -0.59 16.23 13.09
CA ILE A 55 -1.04 15.28 12.06
C ILE A 55 -1.82 14.15 12.72
N LYS A 56 -2.81 13.63 12.00
CA LYS A 56 -3.59 12.46 12.42
C LYS A 56 -3.70 11.48 11.27
N PHE A 57 -3.37 10.22 11.50
CA PHE A 57 -3.42 9.18 10.46
C PHE A 57 -3.65 7.78 11.04
N GLN A 58 -4.04 6.84 10.19
CA GLN A 58 -4.09 5.42 10.54
C GLN A 58 -2.73 4.77 10.27
N PHE A 59 -2.23 4.01 11.23
CA PHE A 59 -0.97 3.29 11.13
C PHE A 59 -1.22 1.79 11.29
N PRO A 60 -0.75 0.92 10.38
CA PRO A 60 -0.92 -0.52 10.50
C PRO A 60 -0.23 -1.07 11.74
N LEU A 61 -0.91 -1.92 12.51
CA LEU A 61 -0.33 -2.59 13.67
C LEU A 61 0.79 -3.58 13.28
N SER A 62 0.88 -3.96 12.01
CA SER A 62 1.92 -4.82 11.46
C SER A 62 3.21 -4.08 11.06
N SER A 63 3.22 -2.75 11.13
CA SER A 63 4.36 -1.91 10.71
C SER A 63 5.31 -1.61 11.88
N GLY A 64 6.59 -1.41 11.58
CA GLY A 64 7.65 -1.14 12.56
C GLY A 64 7.88 0.35 12.83
N LEU A 65 8.83 0.62 13.72
CA LEU A 65 9.21 1.96 14.16
C LEU A 65 9.85 2.77 13.02
N LEU A 66 10.57 2.11 12.11
CA LEU A 66 11.16 2.79 10.96
C LEU A 66 10.07 3.36 10.05
N GLU A 67 9.06 2.56 9.72
CA GLU A 67 7.92 2.98 8.89
C GLU A 67 7.13 4.09 9.58
N LEU A 68 6.94 4.00 10.91
CA LEU A 68 6.30 5.06 11.69
C LEU A 68 7.09 6.38 11.60
N LYS A 69 8.41 6.33 11.79
CA LYS A 69 9.30 7.51 11.69
C LYS A 69 9.27 8.12 10.29
N GLN A 70 9.34 7.30 9.25
CA GLN A 70 9.29 7.76 7.86
C GLN A 70 7.96 8.45 7.55
N GLU A 71 6.84 7.86 7.98
CA GLU A 71 5.52 8.39 7.69
C GLU A 71 5.23 9.69 8.48
N VAL A 72 5.74 9.81 9.71
CA VAL A 72 5.74 11.07 10.48
C VAL A 72 6.63 12.11 9.80
N ALA A 73 7.84 11.74 9.37
CA ALA A 73 8.76 12.63 8.65
C ALA A 73 8.11 13.21 7.40
N ARG A 74 7.51 12.34 6.58
CA ARG A 74 6.86 12.68 5.32
C ARG A 74 5.74 13.69 5.51
N ARG A 75 4.89 13.48 6.52
CA ARG A 75 3.75 14.39 6.78
C ARG A 75 4.17 15.74 7.35
N PHE A 76 5.29 15.82 8.07
CA PHE A 76 5.85 17.08 8.57
C PHE A 76 6.90 17.71 7.64
N LEU A 77 7.15 17.13 6.46
CA LEU A 77 8.19 17.57 5.52
C LEU A 77 9.61 17.56 6.13
N LEU A 78 9.89 16.55 6.94
CA LEU A 78 11.16 16.29 7.64
C LEU A 78 11.92 15.09 7.03
N GLU A 79 11.68 14.76 5.75
CA GLU A 79 12.05 13.50 5.07
C GLU A 79 13.56 13.15 5.05
N ASN A 80 14.44 14.04 5.54
CA ASN A 80 15.89 13.82 5.63
C ASN A 80 16.45 14.07 7.04
N THR A 81 15.58 14.17 8.04
CA THR A 81 15.95 14.47 9.42
C THR A 81 15.86 13.21 10.28
N ARG A 82 16.81 13.04 11.19
CA ARG A 82 16.70 12.02 12.25
C ARG A 82 15.65 12.48 13.26
N LEU A 83 14.56 11.73 13.34
CA LEU A 83 13.44 12.03 14.25
C LEU A 83 13.50 11.10 15.46
N HIS A 84 13.29 11.69 16.62
CA HIS A 84 13.02 10.97 17.86
C HIS A 84 11.53 11.08 18.16
N LEU A 85 10.84 9.95 18.20
CA LEU A 85 9.44 9.92 18.57
C LEU A 85 9.34 9.66 20.06
N LYS A 86 8.54 10.45 20.76
CA LYS A 86 8.18 10.21 22.16
C LYS A 86 6.69 9.97 22.28
N TYR A 87 6.27 9.08 23.18
CA TYR A 87 4.88 8.95 23.58
C TYR A 87 4.67 9.53 24.98
N THR A 88 3.43 9.91 25.27
CA THR A 88 3.01 10.32 26.61
C THR A 88 2.43 9.12 27.33
N ASP A 89 2.94 8.77 28.51
CA ASP A 89 2.41 7.68 29.34
C ASP A 89 1.22 8.13 30.22
N GLU A 90 0.77 7.27 31.13
CA GLU A 90 -0.32 7.59 32.07
C GLU A 90 0.02 8.66 33.12
N TYR A 91 1.29 9.05 33.24
CA TYR A 91 1.80 10.06 34.18
C TYR A 91 2.19 11.36 33.47
N ASP A 92 1.78 11.53 32.21
CA ASP A 92 2.12 12.67 31.34
C ASP A 92 3.63 12.79 31.02
N ASP A 93 4.41 11.73 31.25
CA ASP A 93 5.84 11.71 30.96
C ASP A 93 6.11 11.42 29.48
N LEU A 94 7.12 12.10 28.92
CA LEU A 94 7.54 11.90 27.52
C LEU A 94 8.61 10.83 27.40
N ILE A 95 8.18 9.63 27.00
CA ILE A 95 9.04 8.45 26.89
C ILE A 95 9.49 8.23 25.45
N LEU A 96 10.78 8.02 25.24
CA LEU A 96 11.38 7.81 23.91
C LEU A 96 11.03 6.43 23.34
N LEU A 97 10.54 6.39 22.10
CA LEU A 97 10.48 5.17 21.29
C LEU A 97 11.85 4.92 20.64
N ALA A 98 12.65 4.07 21.26
CA ALA A 98 14.00 3.78 20.83
C ALA A 98 14.05 2.61 19.83
N CYS A 99 13.16 1.63 19.98
CA CYS A 99 13.16 0.40 19.17
C CYS A 99 11.75 -0.15 18.89
N ASP A 100 11.68 -1.20 18.07
CA ASP A 100 10.42 -1.88 17.72
C ASP A 100 9.75 -2.54 18.92
N ALA A 101 10.52 -2.96 19.94
CA ALA A 101 9.93 -3.52 21.16
C ALA A 101 9.09 -2.47 21.91
N ASP A 102 9.57 -1.24 22.01
CA ASP A 102 8.84 -0.13 22.64
C ASP A 102 7.54 0.16 21.87
N LEU A 103 7.62 0.19 20.54
CA LEU A 103 6.44 0.38 19.69
C LEU A 103 5.43 -0.76 19.88
N SER A 104 5.91 -2.01 19.90
CA SER A 104 5.05 -3.18 20.10
C SER A 104 4.32 -3.12 21.43
N ILE A 105 4.99 -2.73 22.52
CA ILE A 105 4.36 -2.56 23.84
C ILE A 105 3.29 -1.46 23.79
N LEU A 106 3.62 -0.33 23.16
CA LEU A 106 2.70 0.80 23.03
C LEU A 106 1.43 0.44 22.24
N ILE A 107 1.54 -0.39 21.20
CA ILE A 107 0.40 -0.73 20.32
C ILE A 107 -0.30 -2.04 20.68
N MET A 108 0.29 -2.88 21.53
CA MET A 108 -0.26 -4.17 21.97
C MET A 108 -1.71 -4.08 22.47
N PRO A 109 -2.11 -3.08 23.29
CA PRO A 109 -3.48 -2.98 23.78
C PRO A 109 -4.53 -2.85 22.66
N TYR A 110 -4.15 -2.31 21.49
CA TYR A 110 -5.04 -2.11 20.35
C TYR A 110 -5.12 -3.34 19.43
N SER A 111 -4.29 -4.35 19.66
CA SER A 111 -4.27 -5.56 18.84
C SER A 111 -5.53 -6.41 19.03
N ALA A 112 -6.13 -6.41 20.22
CA ALA A 112 -7.28 -7.27 20.56
C ALA A 112 -8.63 -6.53 20.60
N THR A 113 -8.63 -5.20 20.56
CA THR A 113 -9.84 -4.38 20.73
C THR A 113 -10.46 -4.01 19.37
N THR A 114 -11.70 -4.43 19.15
CA THR A 114 -12.54 -4.00 18.02
C THR A 114 -13.40 -2.78 18.34
N VAL A 115 -13.47 -2.38 19.61
CA VAL A 115 -14.34 -1.30 20.10
C VAL A 115 -13.51 -0.30 20.91
N GLY A 116 -13.40 0.93 20.41
CA GLY A 116 -12.72 2.04 21.09
C GLY A 116 -11.91 2.94 20.15
N ASN A 117 -11.67 4.17 20.58
CA ASN A 117 -10.78 5.12 19.92
C ASN A 117 -9.30 4.76 20.18
N ASN A 118 -8.78 3.78 19.45
CA ASN A 118 -7.38 3.36 19.47
C ASN A 118 -6.49 4.51 18.96
N THR A 119 -6.02 5.36 19.86
CA THR A 119 -5.20 6.54 19.53
C THR A 119 -3.92 6.59 20.35
N ILE A 120 -2.78 6.59 19.69
CA ILE A 120 -1.49 6.93 20.30
C ILE A 120 -1.17 8.40 20.06
N LYS A 121 -0.67 9.07 21.09
CA LYS A 121 -0.17 10.45 21.01
C LYS A 121 1.34 10.41 20.95
N LEU A 122 1.91 11.08 19.96
CA LEU A 122 3.34 11.17 19.75
C LEU A 122 3.78 12.63 19.72
N MET A 123 5.00 12.88 20.17
CA MET A 123 5.70 14.14 20.02
C MET A 123 6.99 13.90 19.23
N VAL A 124 7.30 14.85 18.34
CA VAL A 124 8.49 14.88 17.48
C VAL A 124 9.49 15.91 18.00
#